data_AF-A0A011MW17-F1
#
_entry.id   AF-A0A011MW17-F1
#
_cell.length_a   1.000
_cell.length_b   1.000
_cell.length_c   1.000
_cell.angle_alpha   90.00
_cell.angle_beta   90.00
_cell.angle_gamma   90.00
#
_symmetry.space_group_name_H-M   'P 1'
#
loop_
_entity.id
_entity.type
_entity.pdbx_description
1 polymer ?
#
loop_
_entity_poly.entity_id
_entity_poly.type
_entity_poly.pdbx_seq_one_letter_code
_entity_poly.pdbx_strand_id
1 'polypeptide(L)'
;MTIVVGDKTANDFYIPANEPFTTIGALPYLYEANLRRFCKQHQGAVDRGLLDLRLWRHENHTYHLKGLLVDDDYALITGSNLNPRAWRLDLENGLLIHDPQGSLVGQQRAELERILLHCRRLDHHRSLEPIASYPEPVQRILKRLARTRADRLLNQVL
;
A
#
# COMPACT_ATOMS: atom_id res chain seq x y z
N MET A 1 -13.36 1.16 7.59
CA MET A 1 -12.06 1.75 7.17
C MET A 1 -11.65 1.16 5.85
N THR A 2 -11.20 1.98 4.91
CA THR A 2 -10.70 1.53 3.60
C THR A 2 -9.23 1.90 3.46
N ILE A 3 -8.41 0.96 3.01
CA ILE A 3 -6.99 1.19 2.70
C ILE A 3 -6.79 0.85 1.22
N VAL A 4 -6.30 1.82 0.45
CA VAL A 4 -5.96 1.64 -0.96
C VAL A 4 -4.45 1.71 -1.12
N VAL A 5 -3.85 0.64 -1.64
CA VAL A 5 -2.40 0.54 -1.90
C VAL A 5 -2.17 0.00 -3.31
N GLY A 6 -0.99 0.24 -3.88
CA GLY A 6 -0.61 -0.33 -5.17
C GLY A 6 -0.38 -1.83 -5.08
N ASP A 7 -0.77 -2.57 -6.12
CA ASP A 7 -0.25 -3.91 -6.38
C ASP A 7 1.28 -3.86 -6.50
N LYS A 8 1.97 -4.97 -6.21
CA LYS A 8 3.44 -5.03 -6.34
C LYS A 8 3.91 -4.63 -7.74
N THR A 9 3.12 -4.89 -8.80
CA THR A 9 3.48 -4.51 -10.18
C THR A 9 3.28 -3.03 -10.48
N ALA A 10 2.52 -2.32 -9.63
CA ALA A 10 2.32 -0.88 -9.70
C ALA A 10 3.34 -0.11 -8.84
N ASN A 11 4.42 -0.75 -8.39
CA ASN A 11 5.50 -0.10 -7.67
C ASN A 11 6.65 0.24 -8.63
N ASP A 12 7.23 1.43 -8.53
CA ASP A 12 8.33 1.89 -9.39
C ASP A 12 9.58 0.99 -9.34
N PHE A 13 9.75 0.21 -8.26
CA PHE A 13 10.86 -0.73 -8.10
C PHE A 13 10.52 -2.15 -8.60
N TYR A 14 9.33 -2.40 -9.14
CA TYR A 14 9.00 -3.70 -9.69
C TYR A 14 9.83 -4.01 -10.93
N ILE A 15 10.46 -5.19 -10.93
CA ILE A 15 11.24 -5.69 -12.07
C ILE A 15 10.47 -6.87 -12.67
N PRO A 16 10.03 -6.77 -13.94
CA PRO A 16 9.40 -7.88 -14.66
C PRO A 16 10.24 -9.15 -14.67
N ALA A 17 9.58 -10.32 -14.71
CA ALA A 17 10.27 -11.61 -14.61
C ALA A 17 11.25 -11.90 -15.77
N ASN A 18 11.08 -11.23 -16.91
CA ASN A 18 11.95 -11.32 -18.09
C ASN A 18 13.15 -10.37 -18.04
N GLU A 19 13.29 -9.54 -17.00
CA GLU A 19 14.38 -8.58 -16.85
C GLU A 19 15.41 -9.01 -15.79
N PRO A 20 16.68 -8.55 -15.89
CA PRO A 20 17.70 -8.86 -14.90
C PRO A 20 17.32 -8.34 -13.51
N PHE A 21 17.25 -9.24 -12.54
CA PHE A 21 16.89 -8.90 -11.17
C PHE A 21 17.99 -8.07 -10.47
N THR A 22 17.58 -7.04 -9.73
CA THR A 22 18.43 -6.31 -8.79
C THR A 22 17.78 -6.29 -7.40
N THR A 23 18.59 -6.07 -6.34
CA THR A 23 18.13 -6.17 -4.94
C THR A 23 16.96 -5.26 -4.61
N ILE A 24 16.89 -4.05 -5.20
CA ILE A 24 15.78 -3.11 -4.96
C ILE A 24 14.44 -3.67 -5.45
N GLY A 25 14.48 -4.56 -6.45
CA GLY A 25 13.32 -5.29 -6.96
C GLY A 25 12.67 -6.25 -5.96
N ALA A 26 13.28 -6.49 -4.80
CA ALA A 26 12.64 -7.22 -3.70
C ALA A 26 11.65 -6.36 -2.90
N LEU A 27 11.71 -5.03 -2.99
CA LEU A 27 10.93 -4.11 -2.17
C LEU A 27 9.40 -4.24 -2.39
N PRO A 28 8.89 -4.31 -3.63
CA PRO A 28 7.45 -4.51 -3.86
C PRO A 28 6.92 -5.81 -3.22
N TYR A 29 7.72 -6.88 -3.27
CA TYR A 29 7.38 -8.18 -2.67
C TYR A 29 7.41 -8.16 -1.13
N LEU A 30 8.29 -7.35 -0.54
CA LEU A 30 8.30 -7.11 0.91
C LEU A 30 7.00 -6.43 1.34
N TYR A 31 6.57 -5.38 0.62
CA TYR A 31 5.32 -4.70 0.91
C TYR A 31 4.10 -5.60 0.73
N GLU A 32 4.06 -6.42 -0.32
CA GLU A 32 3.01 -7.43 -0.50
C GLU A 32 2.99 -8.45 0.64
N ALA A 33 4.16 -8.92 1.08
CA ALA A 33 4.25 -9.86 2.20
C ALA A 33 3.76 -9.22 3.52
N ASN A 34 4.06 -7.94 3.75
CA ASN A 34 3.55 -7.18 4.89
C ASN A 34 2.02 -7.02 4.81
N LEU A 35 1.48 -6.66 3.64
CA LEU A 35 0.03 -6.55 3.42
C LEU A 35 -0.68 -7.90 3.62
N ARG A 36 -0.10 -9.00 3.13
CA ARG A 36 -0.63 -10.35 3.35
C ARG A 36 -0.67 -10.69 4.84
N ARG A 37 0.37 -10.35 5.59
CA ARG A 37 0.41 -10.56 7.05
C ARG A 37 -0.65 -9.72 7.77
N PHE A 38 -0.78 -8.45 7.39
CA PHE A 38 -1.79 -7.54 7.91
C PHE A 38 -3.21 -8.05 7.64
N CYS A 39 -3.53 -8.38 6.39
CA CYS A 39 -4.82 -8.95 6.01
C CYS A 39 -5.12 -10.25 6.79
N LYS A 40 -4.12 -11.13 6.96
CA LYS A 40 -4.29 -12.35 7.76
C LYS A 40 -4.61 -12.05 9.23
N GLN A 41 -3.92 -11.09 9.83
CA GLN A 41 -4.14 -10.68 11.23
C GLN A 41 -5.51 -10.04 11.43
N HIS A 42 -6.02 -9.32 10.42
CA HIS A 42 -7.29 -8.60 10.45
C HIS A 42 -8.40 -9.27 9.65
N GLN A 43 -8.27 -10.56 9.32
CA GLN A 43 -9.21 -11.27 8.45
C GLN A 43 -10.65 -11.18 8.95
N GLY A 44 -10.88 -11.32 10.27
CA GLY A 44 -12.22 -11.18 10.83
C GLY A 44 -12.85 -9.78 10.64
N ALA A 45 -12.04 -8.71 10.53
CA ALA A 45 -12.55 -7.38 10.21
C ALA A 45 -12.85 -7.23 8.71
N VAL A 46 -12.05 -7.87 7.86
CA VAL A 46 -12.30 -7.96 6.40
C VAL A 46 -13.61 -8.71 6.12
N ASP A 47 -13.79 -9.87 6.75
CA ASP A 47 -14.97 -10.72 6.58
C ASP A 47 -16.26 -10.01 7.03
N ARG A 48 -16.18 -9.18 8.08
CA ARG A 48 -17.30 -8.36 8.58
C ARG A 48 -17.50 -7.05 7.82
N GLY A 49 -16.67 -6.74 6.82
CA GLY A 49 -16.76 -5.48 6.07
C GLY A 49 -16.32 -4.23 6.84
N LEU A 50 -15.68 -4.38 8.01
CA LEU A 50 -15.17 -3.28 8.81
C LEU A 50 -13.84 -2.71 8.26
N LEU A 51 -13.09 -3.56 7.55
CA LEU A 51 -11.85 -3.24 6.87
C LEU A 51 -11.95 -3.62 5.40
N ASP A 52 -11.87 -2.63 4.51
CA ASP A 52 -11.77 -2.84 3.07
C ASP A 52 -10.32 -2.61 2.62
N LEU A 53 -9.70 -3.64 2.07
CA LEU A 53 -8.34 -3.58 1.54
C LEU A 53 -8.42 -3.61 0.03
N ARG A 54 -7.88 -2.60 -0.64
CA ARG A 54 -7.96 -2.45 -2.09
C ARG A 54 -6.58 -2.35 -2.70
N LEU A 55 -6.34 -3.16 -3.73
CA LEU A 55 -5.13 -3.12 -4.54
C LEU A 55 -5.40 -2.39 -5.85
N TRP A 56 -4.74 -1.28 -6.06
CA TRP A 56 -4.76 -0.55 -7.32
C TRP A 56 -3.79 -1.17 -8.32
N ARG A 57 -4.24 -1.39 -9.56
CA ARG A 57 -3.38 -1.75 -10.69
C ARG A 57 -4.04 -1.35 -12.00
N HIS A 58 -3.33 -0.61 -12.83
CA HIS A 58 -3.76 -0.29 -14.18
C HIS A 58 -2.60 -0.42 -15.17
N GLU A 59 -2.69 -1.41 -16.05
CA GLU A 59 -1.65 -1.70 -17.06
C GLU A 59 -0.24 -1.74 -16.45
N ASN A 60 0.69 -0.96 -17.01
CA ASN A 60 2.07 -0.82 -16.55
C ASN A 60 2.32 0.51 -15.81
N HIS A 61 1.26 1.16 -15.31
CA HIS A 61 1.38 2.41 -14.56
C HIS A 61 1.71 2.15 -13.09
N THR A 62 2.38 3.11 -12.48
CA THR A 62 2.78 3.05 -11.06
C THR A 62 1.82 3.84 -10.17
N TYR A 63 1.77 3.45 -8.90
CA TYR A 63 0.83 3.97 -7.90
C TYR A 63 1.57 4.79 -6.84
N HIS A 64 1.19 6.06 -6.70
CA HIS A 64 1.87 6.99 -5.78
C HIS A 64 0.90 7.95 -5.06
N LEU A 65 -0.35 7.53 -4.85
CA LEU A 65 -1.34 8.34 -4.13
C LEU A 65 -1.07 8.35 -2.63
N LYS A 66 -1.28 9.52 -2.00
CA LYS A 66 -1.31 9.70 -0.54
C LYS A 66 -2.42 10.67 -0.20
N GLY A 67 -3.06 10.39 0.92
CA GLY A 67 -4.12 11.22 1.45
C GLY A 67 -4.87 10.47 2.53
N LEU A 68 -5.63 11.21 3.32
CA LEU A 68 -6.53 10.66 4.31
C LEU A 68 -7.88 11.34 4.14
N LEU A 69 -8.94 10.55 4.06
CA LEU A 69 -10.31 11.01 4.16
C LEU A 69 -10.88 10.47 5.46
N VAL A 70 -11.45 11.35 6.29
CA VAL A 70 -12.11 10.99 7.54
C VAL A 70 -13.55 11.45 7.45
N ASP A 71 -14.42 10.45 7.39
CA ASP A 71 -15.85 10.65 7.13
C ASP A 71 -16.07 11.50 5.87
N ASP A 72 -17.17 12.26 5.82
CA ASP A 72 -17.47 13.23 4.76
C ASP A 72 -17.09 14.66 5.23
N ASP A 73 -16.12 14.81 6.14
CA ASP A 73 -15.81 16.08 6.84
C ASP A 73 -14.34 16.51 6.68
N TYR A 74 -13.38 15.62 6.90
CA TYR A 74 -11.96 15.98 6.80
C TYR A 74 -11.26 15.29 5.62
N ALA A 75 -10.46 16.08 4.90
CA ALA A 75 -9.53 15.58 3.91
C ALA A 75 -8.12 16.14 4.17
N LEU A 76 -7.13 15.25 4.30
CA LEU A 76 -5.72 15.61 4.34
C LEU A 76 -5.09 15.33 2.99
N ILE A 77 -4.66 16.41 2.32
CA ILE A 77 -3.83 16.34 1.12
C ILE A 77 -2.39 16.54 1.59
N THR A 78 -1.53 15.54 1.39
CA THR A 78 -0.15 15.57 1.88
C THR A 78 0.78 14.82 0.94
N GLY A 79 2.05 15.24 0.90
CA GLY A 79 3.14 14.48 0.28
C GLY A 79 3.60 13.29 1.11
N SER A 80 3.18 13.21 2.38
CA SER A 80 3.66 12.22 3.33
C SER A 80 3.27 10.81 2.91
N ASN A 81 4.27 9.93 2.85
CA ASN A 81 4.09 8.52 2.54
C ASN A 81 3.42 7.72 3.66
N LEU A 82 3.10 8.36 4.80
CA LEU A 82 2.52 7.71 5.97
C LEU A 82 3.32 6.44 6.38
N ASN A 83 4.65 6.53 6.30
CA ASN A 83 5.59 5.50 6.72
C ASN A 83 6.49 6.00 7.87
N PRO A 84 7.11 5.11 8.65
CA PRO A 84 7.95 5.52 9.80
C PRO A 84 9.05 6.53 9.48
N ARG A 85 9.55 6.54 8.23
CA ARG A 85 10.51 7.51 7.73
C ARG A 85 9.93 8.93 7.74
N ALA A 86 8.72 9.12 7.22
CA ALA A 86 8.00 10.40 7.24
C ALA A 86 7.80 10.94 8.67
N TRP A 87 7.59 10.06 9.66
CA TRP A 87 7.45 10.49 11.07
C TRP A 87 8.76 10.88 11.75
N ARG A 88 9.91 10.51 11.21
CA ARG A 88 11.19 10.59 11.94
C ARG A 88 12.27 11.40 11.24
N LEU A 89 12.26 11.44 9.91
CA LEU A 89 13.41 11.88 9.13
C LEU A 89 13.04 12.91 8.06
N ASP A 90 11.91 12.74 7.38
CA ASP A 90 11.56 13.60 6.25
C ASP A 90 10.86 14.88 6.72
N LEU A 91 11.04 15.96 5.94
CA LEU A 91 10.26 17.18 6.10
C LEU A 91 8.95 17.02 5.33
N GLU A 92 7.84 17.15 6.04
CA GLU A 92 6.50 16.91 5.51
C GLU A 92 5.65 18.17 5.60
N ASN A 93 4.73 18.32 4.65
CA ASN A 93 3.66 19.32 4.72
C ASN A 93 2.31 18.71 4.33
N GLY A 94 1.24 19.45 4.60
CA GLY A 94 -0.10 19.02 4.22
C GLY A 94 -1.10 20.16 4.29
N LEU A 95 -2.20 19.99 3.55
CA LEU A 95 -3.39 20.82 3.60
C LEU A 95 -4.50 19.99 4.22
N LEU A 96 -4.93 20.40 5.42
CA LEU A 96 -6.11 19.83 6.06
C LEU A 96 -7.33 20.67 5.68
N ILE A 97 -8.26 20.03 4.99
CA ILE A 97 -9.57 20.59 4.64
C ILE A 97 -10.56 20.09 5.68
N HIS A 98 -11.34 21.00 6.24
CA HIS A 98 -12.48 20.74 7.12
C HIS A 98 -13.73 21.26 6.42
N ASP A 99 -14.66 20.37 6.09
CA ASP A 99 -15.86 20.62 5.29
C ASP A 99 -17.14 20.23 6.03
N PRO A 100 -17.47 20.90 7.16
CA PRO A 100 -18.60 20.52 8.00
C PRO A 100 -19.97 20.74 7.33
N GLN A 101 -20.01 21.48 6.21
CA GLN A 101 -21.22 21.68 5.40
C GLN A 101 -21.30 20.72 4.20
N GLY A 102 -20.28 19.90 3.96
CA GLY A 102 -20.25 18.92 2.88
C GLY A 102 -20.21 19.52 1.47
N SER A 103 -19.64 20.71 1.29
CA SER A 103 -19.58 21.42 0.01
C SER A 103 -18.68 20.75 -1.02
N LEU A 104 -17.71 19.94 -0.57
CA LEU A 104 -16.71 19.25 -1.38
C LEU A 104 -16.97 17.75 -1.51
N VAL A 105 -17.91 17.19 -0.75
CA VAL A 105 -18.23 15.75 -0.74
C VAL A 105 -18.45 15.20 -2.15
N GLY A 106 -19.17 15.93 -3.00
CA GLY A 106 -19.40 15.52 -4.39
C GLY A 106 -18.10 15.39 -5.21
N GLN A 107 -17.15 16.31 -5.02
CA GLN A 107 -15.85 16.27 -5.71
C GLN A 107 -14.97 15.15 -5.16
N GLN A 108 -14.93 14.99 -3.83
CA GLN A 108 -14.18 13.93 -3.16
C GLN A 108 -14.67 12.54 -3.57
N ARG A 109 -15.99 12.33 -3.64
CA ARG A 109 -16.56 11.06 -4.11
C ARG A 109 -16.20 10.78 -5.56
N ALA A 110 -16.28 11.77 -6.44
CA ALA A 110 -15.88 11.62 -7.84
C ALA A 110 -14.38 11.29 -8.00
N GLU A 111 -13.51 11.88 -7.18
CA GLU A 111 -12.09 11.52 -7.14
C GLU A 111 -11.88 10.08 -6.65
N LEU A 112 -12.53 9.71 -5.54
CA LEU A 112 -12.45 8.37 -4.97
C LEU A 112 -12.95 7.30 -5.96
N GLU A 113 -14.08 7.53 -6.63
CA GLU A 113 -14.61 6.62 -7.65
C GLU A 113 -13.61 6.35 -8.77
N ARG A 114 -12.88 7.38 -9.24
CA ARG A 114 -11.83 7.22 -10.26
C ARG A 114 -10.64 6.40 -9.74
N ILE A 115 -10.23 6.61 -8.49
CA ILE A 115 -9.18 5.81 -7.86
C ILE A 115 -9.63 4.35 -7.75
N LEU A 116 -10.87 4.13 -7.30
CA LEU A 116 -11.43 2.80 -7.09
C LEU A 116 -11.72 2.03 -8.38
N LEU A 117 -11.86 2.71 -9.52
CA LEU A 117 -12.09 2.08 -10.83
C LEU A 117 -11.05 1.00 -11.17
N HIS A 118 -9.78 1.25 -10.81
CA HIS A 118 -8.67 0.32 -11.08
C HIS A 118 -8.27 -0.49 -9.85
N CYS A 119 -9.12 -0.52 -8.83
CA CYS A 119 -8.88 -1.25 -7.60
C CYS A 119 -9.60 -2.59 -7.56
N ARG A 120 -8.89 -3.62 -7.12
CA ARG A 120 -9.48 -4.91 -6.71
C ARG A 120 -9.54 -5.00 -5.20
N ARG A 121 -10.70 -5.36 -4.65
CA ARG A 121 -10.85 -5.66 -3.22
C ARG A 121 -10.15 -6.99 -2.86
N LEU A 122 -9.49 -7.03 -1.71
CA LEU A 122 -8.92 -8.24 -1.12
C LEU A 122 -9.88 -8.81 -0.08
N ASP A 123 -10.60 -9.87 -0.46
CA ASP A 123 -11.51 -10.55 0.46
C ASP A 123 -10.79 -11.46 1.46
N HIS A 124 -9.60 -11.95 1.11
CA HIS A 124 -8.85 -12.85 1.98
C HIS A 124 -7.34 -12.73 1.75
N HIS A 125 -6.54 -12.95 2.79
CA HIS A 125 -5.09 -12.86 2.68
C HIS A 125 -4.51 -13.79 1.60
N ARG A 126 -5.17 -14.93 1.35
CA ARG A 126 -4.81 -15.92 0.30
C ARG A 126 -4.90 -15.38 -1.13
N SER A 127 -5.58 -14.25 -1.35
CA SER A 127 -5.62 -13.55 -2.63
C SER A 127 -4.31 -12.84 -3.00
N LEU A 128 -3.37 -12.80 -2.05
CA LEU A 128 -1.98 -12.39 -2.25
C LEU A 128 -1.07 -13.61 -2.33
N GLU A 129 0.06 -13.46 -3.01
CA GLU A 129 1.03 -14.53 -3.15
C GLU A 129 1.78 -14.79 -1.83
N PRO A 130 2.01 -16.06 -1.43
CA PRO A 130 2.91 -16.36 -0.33
C PRO A 130 4.37 -16.20 -0.75
N ILE A 131 5.27 -15.94 0.20
CA ILE A 131 6.73 -15.83 -0.08
C ILE A 131 7.26 -17.03 -0.87
N ALA A 132 6.73 -18.23 -0.65
CA ALA A 132 7.15 -19.44 -1.34
C ALA A 132 6.87 -19.44 -2.86
N SER A 133 5.96 -18.59 -3.36
CA SER A 133 5.68 -18.46 -4.80
C SER A 133 6.44 -17.32 -5.47
N TYR A 134 7.15 -16.48 -4.72
CA TYR A 134 7.95 -15.39 -5.30
C TYR A 134 9.15 -15.93 -6.09
N PRO A 135 9.76 -15.14 -7.00
CA PRO A 135 11.00 -15.50 -7.67
C PRO A 135 12.12 -15.87 -6.67
N GLU A 136 12.95 -16.86 -6.99
CA GLU A 136 13.99 -17.34 -6.07
C GLU A 136 14.91 -16.24 -5.51
N PRO A 137 15.39 -15.26 -6.31
CA PRO A 137 16.23 -14.18 -5.79
C PRO A 137 15.52 -13.37 -4.68
N VAL A 138 14.23 -13.07 -4.89
CA VAL A 138 13.38 -12.39 -3.92
C VAL A 138 13.24 -13.22 -2.65
N GLN A 139 12.94 -14.52 -2.78
CA GLN A 139 12.81 -15.41 -1.62
C GLN A 139 14.07 -15.42 -0.75
N ARG A 140 15.26 -15.49 -1.38
CA ARG A 140 16.55 -15.51 -0.67
C ARG A 140 16.76 -14.22 0.11
N ILE A 141 16.45 -13.06 -0.50
CA ILE A 141 16.56 -11.75 0.15
C ILE A 141 15.60 -11.64 1.34
N LEU A 142 14.31 -11.92 1.13
CA LEU A 142 13.31 -11.80 2.20
C LEU A 142 13.60 -12.75 3.38
N LYS A 143 14.03 -13.99 3.11
CA LYS A 143 14.45 -14.93 4.16
C LYS A 143 15.65 -14.41 4.94
N ARG A 144 16.62 -13.78 4.27
CA ARG A 144 17.80 -13.18 4.93
C ARG A 144 17.40 -12.00 5.81
N LEU A 145 16.55 -11.09 5.31
CA LEU A 145 16.04 -9.94 6.07
C LEU A 145 15.27 -10.36 7.32
N ALA A 146 14.41 -11.39 7.20
CA ALA A 146 13.67 -11.92 8.34
C ALA A 146 14.57 -12.56 9.41
N ARG A 147 15.63 -13.26 9.00
CA ARG A 147 16.60 -13.89 9.92
C ARG A 147 17.40 -12.85 10.71
N THR A 148 17.80 -11.76 10.06
CA THR A 148 18.59 -10.70 10.69
C THR A 148 17.75 -9.63 11.40
N ARG A 149 16.40 -9.74 11.35
CA ARG A 149 15.45 -8.69 11.79
C ARG A 149 15.69 -7.33 11.11
N ALA A 150 16.35 -7.34 9.95
CA ALA A 150 16.62 -6.16 9.16
C ALA A 150 15.39 -5.69 8.38
N ASP A 151 14.37 -6.53 8.25
CA ASP A 151 13.03 -6.16 7.74
C ASP A 151 12.42 -4.99 8.52
N ARG A 152 12.56 -5.00 9.85
CA ARG A 152 12.08 -3.89 10.71
C ARG A 152 12.84 -2.59 10.50
N LEU A 153 14.16 -2.68 10.32
CA LEU A 153 15.00 -1.51 10.05
C LEU A 153 14.69 -0.94 8.67
N LEU A 154 14.48 -1.81 7.67
CA LEU A 154 14.12 -1.38 6.33
C LEU A 154 12.79 -0.62 6.33
N ASN A 155 11.77 -1.15 7.01
CA ASN A 155 10.47 -0.47 7.20
C ASN A 155 10.58 0.85 8.01
N GLN A 156 11.70 1.10 8.71
CA GLN A 156 11.90 2.34 9.45
C GLN A 156 12.54 3.45 8.60
N VAL A 157 13.23 3.09 7.52
CA VAL A 157 14.08 3.99 6.75
C VAL A 157 13.60 4.16 5.30
N LEU A 158 12.77 3.24 4.80
CA LEU A 158 12.13 3.24 3.48
C LEU A 158 10.61 3.34 3.59
#